data_AF-A0A1Z5KYE3-F1
#
_entry.id   AF-A0A1Z5KYE3-F1
#
_cell.length_a   1.000
_cell.length_b   1.000
_cell.length_c   1.000
_cell.angle_alpha   90.00
_cell.angle_beta   90.00
_cell.angle_gamma   90.00
#
_symmetry.space_group_name_H-M   'P 1'
#
loop_
_entity.id
_entity.type
_entity.pdbx_description
1 polymer ?
#
loop_
_entity_poly.entity_id
_entity_poly.type
_entity_poly.pdbx_seq_one_letter_code
_entity_poly.pdbx_strand_id
1 'polypeptide(L)'
;MKREPFVKNLFIGKFDKQMLIYPEVLDDKRLSELESMASSVQKFVEDKVNSIEIDRKKKIPDEVLEGFKSLGLFGLPPSRSLSRTK
;
A
#
# COMPACT_ATOMS: atom_id res chain seq x y z
N MET A 1 -12.78 8.22 -19.64
CA MET A 1 -13.90 7.34 -20.03
C MET A 1 -14.21 6.44 -18.83
N LYS A 2 -15.42 6.49 -18.26
CA LYS A 2 -15.78 5.70 -17.09
C LYS A 2 -16.09 4.26 -17.54
N ARG A 3 -15.42 3.26 -16.96
CA ARG A 3 -15.71 1.85 -17.26
C ARG A 3 -16.99 1.43 -16.56
N GLU A 4 -17.77 0.59 -17.22
CA GLU A 4 -18.96 -0.01 -16.62
C GLU A 4 -18.58 -1.02 -15.52
N PRO A 5 -19.40 -1.20 -14.46
CA PRO A 5 -19.10 -2.14 -13.39
C PRO A 5 -19.11 -3.60 -13.88
N PHE A 6 -17.95 -4.27 -13.83
CA PHE A 6 -17.80 -5.65 -14.33
C PHE A 6 -18.74 -6.64 -13.63
N VAL A 7 -18.76 -6.64 -12.29
CA VAL A 7 -19.55 -7.60 -11.51
C VAL A 7 -21.05 -7.46 -11.80
N LYS A 8 -21.58 -6.24 -11.89
CA LYS A 8 -22.98 -6.00 -12.26
C LYS A 8 -23.32 -6.57 -13.65
N ASN A 9 -22.42 -6.39 -14.61
CA ASN A 9 -22.62 -6.83 -15.99
C ASN A 9 -22.55 -8.36 -16.13
N LEU A 10 -21.74 -9.02 -15.30
CA LEU A 10 -21.68 -10.47 -15.24
C LEU A 10 -23.06 -11.10 -14.95
N PHE A 11 -23.84 -10.52 -14.03
CA PHE A 11 -25.19 -11.02 -13.67
C PHE A 11 -26.21 -10.95 -14.81
N ILE A 12 -25.98 -10.10 -15.82
CA ILE A 12 -26.87 -9.94 -16.98
C ILE A 12 -26.27 -10.57 -18.25
N GLY A 13 -25.27 -11.45 -18.10
CA GLY A 13 -24.62 -12.14 -19.21
C GLY A 13 -23.70 -11.27 -20.06
N LYS A 14 -23.36 -10.04 -19.62
CA LYS A 14 -22.42 -9.15 -20.30
C LYS A 14 -21.02 -9.36 -19.72
N PHE A 15 -20.20 -10.12 -20.44
CA PHE A 15 -18.84 -10.42 -20.02
C PHE A 15 -17.82 -9.51 -20.72
N ASP A 16 -17.05 -8.75 -19.94
CA ASP A 16 -15.92 -7.96 -20.44
C ASP A 16 -14.62 -8.76 -20.35
N LYS A 17 -14.11 -9.21 -21.50
CA LYS A 17 -12.87 -9.99 -21.59
C LYS A 17 -11.63 -9.20 -21.18
N GLN A 18 -11.67 -7.86 -21.19
CA GLN A 18 -10.53 -7.04 -20.76
C GLN A 18 -10.23 -7.19 -19.26
N MET A 19 -11.22 -7.62 -18.46
CA MET A 19 -11.03 -7.89 -17.03
C MET A 19 -10.20 -9.14 -16.74
N LEU A 20 -9.93 -9.98 -17.75
CA LEU A 20 -9.05 -11.13 -17.60
C LEU A 20 -7.56 -10.76 -17.60
N ILE A 21 -7.23 -9.52 -17.98
CA ILE A 21 -5.86 -9.02 -17.97
C ILE A 21 -5.63 -8.36 -16.61
N TYR A 22 -4.64 -8.88 -15.86
CA TYR A 22 -4.26 -8.26 -14.59
C TYR A 22 -3.71 -6.85 -14.85
N PRO A 23 -4.22 -5.82 -14.16
CA PRO A 23 -3.81 -4.45 -14.43
C PRO A 23 -2.40 -4.18 -13.87
N GLU A 24 -1.47 -3.85 -14.77
CA GLU A 24 -0.19 -3.25 -14.41
C GLU A 24 -0.35 -1.73 -14.35
N VAL A 25 -0.21 -1.16 -13.16
CA VAL A 25 -0.54 0.26 -12.87
C VAL A 25 0.65 1.10 -12.43
N LEU A 26 1.81 0.46 -12.21
CA LEU A 26 3.04 1.10 -11.76
C LEU A 26 4.02 1.19 -12.92
N ASP A 27 4.63 2.37 -13.08
CA ASP A 27 5.80 2.50 -13.94
C ASP A 27 7.04 1.93 -13.21
N ASP A 28 8.06 1.51 -13.97
CA ASP A 28 9.27 0.86 -13.40
C ASP A 28 9.96 1.72 -12.34
N LYS A 29 9.89 3.05 -12.50
CA LYS A 29 10.47 4.00 -11.57
C LYS A 29 9.72 4.01 -10.23
N ARG A 30 8.39 4.10 -10.24
CA ARG A 30 7.56 4.05 -9.02
C ARG A 30 7.64 2.70 -8.36
N LEU A 31 7.77 1.61 -9.13
CA LEU A 31 7.98 0.29 -8.58
C LEU A 31 9.28 0.25 -7.78
N SER A 32 10.39 0.72 -8.36
CA SER A 32 11.69 0.78 -7.67
C SER A 32 11.67 1.70 -6.43
N GLU A 33 11.00 2.86 -6.50
CA GLU A 33 10.82 3.75 -5.35
C GLU A 33 10.02 3.07 -4.22
N LEU A 34 8.95 2.35 -4.57
CA LEU A 34 8.12 1.61 -3.62
C LEU A 34 8.89 0.45 -2.98
N GLU A 35 9.65 -0.30 -3.77
CA GLU A 35 10.50 -1.40 -3.30
C GLU A 35 11.59 -0.89 -2.35
N SER A 36 12.22 0.24 -2.67
CA SER A 36 13.22 0.87 -1.79
C SER A 36 12.58 1.27 -0.45
N MET A 37 11.42 1.91 -0.48
CA MET A 37 10.68 2.28 0.74
C MET A 37 10.29 1.03 1.54
N ALA A 38 9.76 0.00 0.89
CA ALA A 38 9.38 -1.25 1.53
C ALA A 38 10.58 -1.94 2.20
N SER A 39 11.75 -1.93 1.55
CA SER A 39 12.99 -2.47 2.11
C SER A 39 13.44 -1.73 3.37
N SER A 40 13.37 -0.40 3.37
CA SER A 40 13.71 0.41 4.55
C SER A 40 12.77 0.14 5.72
N VAL A 41 11.47 -0.01 5.46
CA VAL A 41 10.48 -0.36 6.48
C VAL A 41 10.73 -1.75 7.03
N GLN A 42 10.96 -2.72 6.16
CA GLN A 42 11.22 -4.11 6.55
C GLN A 42 12.43 -4.20 7.49
N LYS A 43 13.56 -3.57 7.11
CA LYS A 43 14.76 -3.52 7.96
C LYS A 43 14.49 -2.90 9.33
N PHE A 44 13.76 -1.78 9.37
CA PHE A 44 13.41 -1.15 10.64
C PHE A 44 12.58 -2.06 11.53
N VAL A 45 11.60 -2.77 10.97
CA VAL A 45 10.76 -3.72 11.71
C VAL A 45 11.60 -4.88 12.25
N GLU A 46 12.45 -5.47 11.41
CA GLU A 46 13.33 -6.58 11.81
C GLU A 46 14.32 -6.18 12.91
N ASP A 47 14.91 -4.99 12.81
CA ASP A 47 15.97 -4.55 13.72
C ASP A 47 15.47 -3.92 15.02
N LYS A 48 14.34 -3.22 14.99
CA LYS A 48 13.89 -2.33 16.08
C LYS A 48 12.54 -2.67 16.68
N VAL A 49 11.76 -3.59 16.09
CA VAL A 49 10.40 -3.88 16.56
C VAL A 49 10.33 -5.27 17.20
N ASN A 50 10.17 -5.29 18.52
CA ASN A 50 9.88 -6.51 19.26
C ASN A 50 8.36 -6.71 19.42
N SER A 51 7.76 -7.48 18.52
CA SER A 51 6.30 -7.72 18.49
C SER A 51 5.78 -8.44 19.75
N ILE A 52 6.55 -9.38 20.30
CA ILE A 52 6.18 -10.14 21.51
C ILE A 52 6.09 -9.21 22.72
N GLU A 53 7.03 -8.26 22.83
CA GLU A 53 7.06 -7.31 23.92
C GLU A 53 5.93 -6.29 23.83
N ILE A 54 5.63 -5.81 22.63
CA ILE A 54 4.50 -4.90 22.36
C ILE A 54 3.18 -5.55 22.77
N ASP A 55 2.96 -6.81 22.38
CA ASP A 55 1.75 -7.56 22.71
C ASP A 55 1.60 -7.73 24.24
N ARG A 56 2.66 -8.15 24.92
CA ARG A 56 2.68 -8.32 26.38
C ARG A 56 2.44 -7.01 27.14
N LYS A 57 3.07 -5.92 26.71
CA LYS A 57 2.95 -4.60 27.35
C LYS A 57 1.68 -3.85 26.95
N LYS A 58 0.98 -4.31 25.91
CA LYS A 58 -0.18 -3.64 25.28
C LYS A 58 0.08 -2.18 24.91
N LYS A 59 1.35 -1.82 24.70
CA LYS A 59 1.82 -0.47 24.38
C LYS A 59 2.96 -0.57 23.38
N ILE A 60 2.88 0.25 22.34
CA ILE A 60 3.97 0.43 21.38
C ILE A 60 4.99 1.40 22.00
N PRO A 61 6.29 1.05 22.06
CA PRO A 61 7.34 1.94 22.53
C PRO A 61 7.40 3.25 21.72
N ASP A 62 7.68 4.37 22.39
CA ASP A 62 7.73 5.68 21.75
C ASP A 62 8.82 5.76 20.67
N GLU A 63 9.94 5.05 20.87
CA GLU A 63 11.03 4.90 19.88
C GLU A 63 10.57 4.24 18.57
N VAL A 64 9.65 3.28 18.65
CA VAL A 64 9.10 2.59 17.48
C VAL A 64 8.17 3.54 16.72
N LEU A 65 7.37 4.33 17.44
CA LEU A 65 6.50 5.34 16.85
C LEU A 65 7.31 6.47 16.18
N GLU A 66 8.38 6.94 16.82
CA GLU A 66 9.29 7.92 16.23
C GLU A 66 10.00 7.37 14.99
N GLY A 67 10.42 6.12 15.01
CA GLY A 67 11.00 5.44 13.85
C GLY A 67 10.04 5.39 12.67
N PHE A 68 8.79 4.96 12.88
CA PHE A 68 7.77 4.98 11.83
C PHE A 68 7.43 6.38 11.33
N LYS A 69 7.53 7.40 12.20
CA LYS A 69 7.36 8.81 11.81
C LYS A 69 8.50 9.28 10.92
N SER A 70 9.74 8.92 11.25
CA SER A 70 10.92 9.26 10.46
C SER A 70 10.90 8.61 9.07
N LEU A 71 10.32 7.41 8.97
CA LEU A 71 10.09 6.70 7.71
C LEU A 71 8.90 7.27 6.90
N GLY A 72 8.19 8.27 7.41
CA GLY A 72 7.09 8.92 6.69
C GLY A 72 5.86 8.03 6.48
N LEU A 73 5.66 7.00 7.30
CA LEU A 73 4.55 6.05 7.13
C LEU A 73 3.20 6.60 7.61
N PHE A 74 3.21 7.61 8.46
CA PHE A 74 1.96 8.24 8.92
C PHE A 74 1.36 9.11 7.83
N GLY A 75 0.13 8.75 7.41
CA GLY A 75 -0.64 9.52 6.44
C GLY A 75 -0.26 9.26 4.98
N LEU A 76 0.31 8.10 4.67
CA LEU A 76 0.54 7.67 3.28
C LEU A 76 -0.78 7.71 2.50
N PRO A 77 -0.93 8.61 1.51
CA PRO A 77 -2.07 8.56 0.61
C PRO A 77 -1.92 7.37 -0.34
N PRO A 78 -3.01 6.81 -0.90
CA PRO A 78 -2.91 5.89 -2.02
C PRO A 78 -2.31 6.64 -3.21
N SER A 79 -1.00 6.53 -3.42
CA SER A 79 -0.20 7.17 -4.48
C SER A 79 -0.50 8.67 -4.73
N ARG A 80 0.48 9.55 -4.52
CA ARG A 80 0.41 11.00 -4.82
C ARG A 80 -0.08 11.35 -6.25
N SER A 81 -0.15 10.40 -7.18
CA SER A 81 -0.71 10.62 -8.52
C SER A 81 -2.25 10.63 -8.58
N LEU A 82 -2.96 10.04 -7.61
CA LEU A 82 -4.43 9.96 -7.62
C LEU A 82 -5.13 11.20 -7.03
N SER A 83 -4.38 12.09 -6.37
CA SER A 83 -4.91 13.34 -5.81
C SER A 83 -4.94 14.52 -6.80
N ARG A 84 -4.56 14.30 -8.06
CA ARG A 84 -4.50 15.34 -9.11
C ARG A 84 -5.65 15.21 -10.11
N THR A 85 -6.87 15.11 -9.61
CA THR A 85 -8.11 15.33 -10.39
C THR A 85 -9.24 15.64 -9.40
N LYS A 86 -9.24 16.88 -8.92
CA LYS A 86 -10.48 17.59 -8.59
C LYS A 86 -10.66 18.68 -9.63
#